data_AF-A0A9Q0N720-F1
#
_entry.id   AF-A0A9Q0N720-F1
#
_cell.length_a   1.000
_cell.length_b   1.000
_cell.length_c   1.000
_cell.angle_alpha   90.00
_cell.angle_beta   90.00
_cell.angle_gamma   90.00
#
_symmetry.space_group_name_H-M   'P 1'
#
loop_
_entity.id
_entity.type
_entity.pdbx_description
1 polymer ?
#
loop_
_entity_poly.entity_id
_entity_poly.type
_entity_poly.pdbx_seq_one_letter_code
_entity_poly.pdbx_strand_id
1 'polypeptide(L)' 'KMVQELVSGPSVGMEITSCDSQIEVLREFRNLCGPSDPEIAKQIRPKTIRAKFGTNHIQNAIHCTDLPDDV' A
#
# COMPACT_ATOMS: atom_id res chain seq x y z
N LYS A 1 -15.80 2.68 -8.85
CA LYS A 1 -15.83 2.92 -7.37
C LYS A 1 -14.91 1.90 -6.70
N MET A 2 -14.33 2.19 -5.52
CA MET A 2 -13.31 1.34 -4.89
C MET A 2 -13.75 -0.12 -4.67
N VAL A 3 -14.96 -0.33 -4.13
CA VAL A 3 -15.51 -1.69 -3.92
C VAL A 3 -15.65 -2.46 -5.24
N GLN A 4 -15.98 -1.80 -6.34
CA GLN A 4 -16.12 -2.47 -7.65
C GLN A 4 -14.78 -3.00 -8.16
N GLU A 5 -13.68 -2.28 -7.95
CA GLU A 5 -12.35 -2.74 -8.34
C GLU A 5 -11.84 -3.89 -7.44
N LEU A 6 -12.21 -3.88 -6.15
CA LEU A 6 -11.84 -4.97 -5.24
C LEU A 6 -12.53 -6.30 -5.57
N VAL A 7 -13.74 -6.25 -6.14
CA VAL A 7 -14.52 -7.45 -6.51
C VAL A 7 -14.44 -7.80 -8.00
N SER A 8 -13.67 -7.04 -8.80
CA SER A 8 -13.57 -7.26 -10.25
C SER A 8 -12.68 -8.46 -10.61
N GLY A 9 -11.91 -8.97 -9.66
CA GLY A 9 -10.99 -10.08 -9.86
C GLY A 9 -10.43 -10.66 -8.55
N PRO A 10 -9.52 -11.64 -8.64
CA PRO A 10 -8.89 -12.23 -7.47
C PRO A 10 -8.00 -11.21 -6.75
N SER A 11 -8.04 -11.22 -5.42
CA SER A 11 -7.18 -10.43 -4.54
C SER A 11 -6.30 -11.31 -3.68
N VAL A 12 -5.09 -10.85 -3.37
CA VAL A 12 -4.18 -11.53 -2.43
C VAL A 12 -4.16 -10.77 -1.11
N GLY A 13 -4.47 -11.44 -0.01
CA GLY A 13 -4.26 -10.94 1.35
C GLY A 13 -2.95 -11.50 1.91
N MET A 14 -2.14 -10.66 2.54
CA MET A 14 -0.86 -11.06 3.13
C MET A 14 -0.71 -10.42 4.51
N GLU A 15 -0.22 -11.21 5.46
CA GLU A 15 0.28 -10.72 6.74
C GLU A 15 1.76 -10.38 6.60
N ILE A 16 2.15 -9.18 7.04
CA ILE A 16 3.54 -8.73 7.03
C ILE A 16 4.05 -8.69 8.46
N THR A 17 5.13 -9.43 8.73
CA THR A 17 5.78 -9.50 10.05
C THR A 17 7.29 -9.30 9.93
N SER A 18 7.93 -8.92 11.03
CA SER A 18 9.39 -8.83 11.15
C SER A 18 9.88 -9.72 12.27
N CYS A 19 10.99 -10.43 12.07
CA CYS A 19 11.69 -11.15 13.13
C CYS A 19 12.53 -10.21 14.01
N ASP A 20 12.81 -9.00 13.53
CA ASP A 20 13.50 -7.97 14.29
C ASP A 20 12.49 -7.15 15.10
N SER A 21 12.63 -7.22 16.42
CA SER A 21 11.84 -6.47 17.42
C SER A 21 11.99 -4.95 17.33
N GLN A 22 13.04 -4.44 16.69
CA GLN A 22 13.29 -3.01 16.55
C GLN A 22 12.54 -2.39 15.35
N ILE A 23 11.98 -3.22 14.47
CA ILE A 23 11.28 -2.77 13.27
C ILE A 23 9.81 -2.50 13.58
N GLU A 24 9.42 -1.23 13.42
CA GLU A 24 8.02 -0.83 13.41
C GLU A 24 7.39 -1.20 12.06
N VAL A 25 6.91 -2.45 11.94
CA VAL A 25 6.44 -3.04 10.67
C VAL A 25 5.41 -2.17 9.96
N LEU A 26 4.44 -1.61 10.70
CA LEU A 26 3.41 -0.74 10.14
C LEU A 26 4.02 0.48 9.42
N ARG A 27 4.96 1.15 10.08
CA ARG A 27 5.62 2.36 9.54
C ARG A 27 6.48 2.03 8.33
N GLU A 28 7.28 0.98 8.42
CA GLU A 28 8.17 0.58 7.33
C GLU A 28 7.38 0.09 6.11
N PHE A 29 6.31 -0.67 6.32
CA PHE A 29 5.44 -1.12 5.24
C PHE A 29 4.71 0.04 4.57
N ARG A 30 4.22 1.04 5.33
CA ARG A 30 3.64 2.26 4.76
C ARG A 30 4.65 3.07 3.95
N ASN A 31 5.90 3.15 4.43
CA ASN A 31 6.98 3.79 3.69
C ASN A 31 7.25 3.08 2.35
N LEU A 32 7.18 1.74 2.33
CA LEU A 32 7.31 0.94 1.11
C LEU A 32 6.12 1.14 0.14
N CYS A 33 4.90 1.19 0.67
CA CYS A 33 3.68 1.40 -0.12
C CYS A 33 3.66 2.78 -0.79
N GLY A 34 4.07 3.82 -0.06
CA GLY A 34 4.11 5.20 -0.52
C GLY A 34 2.77 5.95 -0.40
N PRO A 35 2.72 7.20 -0.90
CA PRO A 35 1.51 8.04 -0.86
C PRO A 35 0.30 7.37 -1.52
N SER A 36 -0.90 7.64 -1.00
CA SER A 36 -2.15 7.00 -1.45
C SER A 36 -2.48 7.27 -2.92
N ASP A 37 -2.09 8.44 -3.44
CA ASP A 37 -2.21 8.79 -4.84
C ASP A 37 -0.95 8.38 -5.62
N PRO A 38 -1.05 7.45 -6.59
CA PRO A 38 0.06 7.06 -7.45
C PRO A 38 0.71 8.21 -8.23
N GLU A 39 -0.04 9.23 -8.64
CA GLU A 39 0.53 10.37 -9.38
C GLU A 39 1.46 11.19 -8.49
N ILE A 40 1.03 11.46 -7.26
CA ILE A 40 1.85 12.11 -6.25
C ILE A 40 3.06 11.21 -5.91
N ALA A 41 2.81 9.91 -5.68
CA ALA A 41 3.86 8.95 -5.36
C ALA A 41 4.98 8.91 -6.41
N LYS A 42 4.63 8.98 -7.71
CA LYS A 42 5.60 9.05 -8.81
C LYS A 42 6.49 10.28 -8.75
N GLN A 43 5.96 11.41 -8.30
CA GLN A 43 6.72 12.67 -8.21
C GLN A 43 7.63 12.70 -6.96
N ILE A 44 7.09 12.35 -5.79
CA ILE A 44 7.80 12.55 -4.52
C ILE A 44 8.55 11.31 -4.00
N ARG A 45 8.09 10.11 -4.37
CA ARG A 45 8.66 8.83 -3.90
C ARG A 45 8.59 7.75 -5.01
N PRO A 46 9.31 7.93 -6.14
CA PRO A 46 9.17 7.11 -7.36
C PRO A 46 9.51 5.61 -7.17
N LYS A 47 10.16 5.25 -6.06
CA LYS A 47 10.58 3.87 -5.78
C LYS A 47 9.54 3.03 -5.04
N THR A 48 8.45 3.64 -4.57
CA THR A 48 7.38 2.99 -3.79
C THR A 48 6.48 2.10 -4.66
N ILE A 49 5.74 1.18 -4.03
CA ILE A 49 4.84 0.25 -4.73
C ILE A 49 3.78 1.01 -5.52
N ARG A 50 3.09 1.97 -4.88
CA ARG A 50 2.05 2.78 -5.53
C ARG A 50 2.61 3.62 -6.69
N ALA A 51 3.84 4.12 -6.57
CA ALA A 51 4.48 4.85 -7.67
C ALA A 51 4.77 3.97 -8.89
N LYS A 52 5.26 2.74 -8.66
CA LYS A 52 5.68 1.81 -9.72
C LYS A 52 4.51 1.12 -10.40
N PHE A 53 3.52 0.71 -9.63
CA PHE A 53 2.46 -0.20 -10.09
C PHE A 53 1.07 0.43 -10.05
N GLY A 54 0.89 1.56 -9.36
CA GLY A 54 -0.37 2.27 -9.31
C GLY A 54 -0.69 3.02 -10.61
N THR A 55 -1.92 2.87 -11.07
CA THR A 55 -2.44 3.52 -12.28
C THR A 55 -3.17 4.81 -11.93
N ASN A 56 -4.08 4.78 -10.96
CA ASN A 56 -4.87 5.92 -10.49
C ASN A 56 -5.24 5.74 -9.02
N HIS A 57 -5.95 6.70 -8.42
CA HIS A 57 -6.35 6.64 -7.01
C HIS A 57 -7.13 5.36 -6.64
N ILE A 58 -7.91 4.77 -7.56
CA ILE A 58 -8.69 3.56 -7.28
C ILE A 58 -7.83 2.31 -7.52
N GLN A 59 -7.10 2.28 -8.63
CA GLN A 59 -6.19 1.20 -9.03
C GLN A 59 -4.78 1.52 -8.53
N ASN A 60 -4.64 1.53 -7.20
CA ASN A 60 -3.42 1.92 -6.49
C ASN A 60 -2.42 0.76 -6.30
N ALA A 61 -2.70 -0.42 -6.84
CA ALA A 61 -1.93 -1.67 -6.76
C ALA A 61 -1.80 -2.31 -5.36
N ILE A 62 -1.86 -1.54 -4.27
CA ILE A 62 -1.78 -2.07 -2.91
C ILE A 62 -2.63 -1.29 -1.91
N HIS A 63 -3.41 -2.03 -1.15
CA HIS A 63 -4.07 -1.55 0.06
C HIS A 63 -3.23 -1.97 1.28
N CYS A 64 -3.06 -1.07 2.24
CA CYS A 64 -2.29 -1.31 3.45
C CYS A 64 -2.98 -0.66 4.65
N THR A 65 -2.80 -1.23 5.83
CA THR A 65 -3.34 -0.73 7.09
C THR A 65 -2.77 0.65 7.44
N ASP A 66 -3.63 1.59 7.87
CA ASP A 66 -3.25 2.98 8.13
C ASP A 66 -3.20 3.34 9.62
N LEU A 67 -3.99 2.69 10.49
CA LEU A 67 -3.97 2.91 11.94
C LEU A 67 -3.45 1.69 12.70
N PRO A 68 -2.83 1.88 13.88
CA PRO A 68 -2.39 0.77 14.74
C PRO A 68 -3.55 -0.11 15.23
N ASP A 69 -4.74 0.49 15.38
CA ASP A 69 -5.95 -0.20 15.85
C ASP A 69 -6.70 -0.93 14.72
N ASP A 70 -6.26 -0.78 13.46
CA ASP A 70 -6.86 -1.45 12.30
C ASP A 70 -6.28 -2.87 12.08
N VAL A 71 -5.37 -3.33 12.94
CA VAL A 71 -4.69 -4.64 12.86
C VAL A 71 -5.38 -5.70 13.71
#